data_AF-A0A7J6QR61-F1
#
_entry.id   AF-A0A7J6QR61-F1
#
_cell.length_a   1.000
_cell.length_b   1.000
_cell.length_c   1.000
_cell.angle_alpha   90.00
_cell.angle_beta   90.00
_cell.angle_gamma   90.00
#
_symmetry.space_group_name_H-M   'P 1'
#
loop_
_entity.id
_entity.type
_entity.pdbx_description
1 polymer ?
#
loop_
_entity_poly.entity_id
_entity_poly.type
_entity_poly.pdbx_seq_one_letter_code
_entity_poly.pdbx_strand_id
1 'polypeptide(L)'
;VSSPRESFAPPFQCHFRSLLRVFQAAASVQVFNRRVVPYYRTILAACALKFTEMKPENFCHLMQALSRLQYRDEKLITMLQKTALTWPTVPHKILVKAANSAAKLDLATQLWCKPLAIALCQAVCENTLIVKEFMNIKWITAVEMFDDSTMINYLYRAEAVKREQLSDLRYSRHLQVVELYVRLCKEEAVWQQLNDNVKEFLRDLRKDDESAEEERERLKEEKRLAEEKRRREINKYRKRLKKYGEDARPLAAKKTKTERLPMSCPFHREVSELLSSAGLQLMNGLKAGPFNLDMFHGPTNTVIEVCPEWQFYANTTHLTSRSRVRHMLIRKMGFNLALVPFQTWESLSIADDRLSWLSRHLPRHLRLPELIQERDTRREAAC
;
A
#
# COMPACT_ATOMS: atom_id res chain seq x y z
N VAL A 1 35.84 55.42 14.71
CA VAL A 1 35.23 54.57 13.66
C VAL A 1 35.59 53.13 13.96
N SER A 2 34.80 52.50 14.82
CA SER A 2 34.97 51.13 15.30
C SER A 2 33.84 50.29 14.70
N SER A 3 34.17 49.51 13.67
CA SER A 3 33.26 48.55 13.05
C SER A 3 32.96 47.41 14.04
N PRO A 4 31.70 47.04 14.28
CA PRO A 4 31.39 45.87 15.08
C PRO A 4 31.69 44.61 14.25
N ARG A 5 32.58 43.77 14.78
CA ARG A 5 32.76 42.39 14.31
C ARG A 5 31.45 41.64 14.56
N GLU A 6 30.66 41.44 13.51
CA GLU A 6 29.59 40.45 13.51
C GLU A 6 30.21 39.07 13.73
N SER A 7 30.14 38.60 14.97
CA SER A 7 30.41 37.22 15.32
C SER A 7 29.28 36.36 14.75
N PHE A 8 29.45 35.89 13.52
CA PHE A 8 28.63 34.80 13.00
C PHE A 8 28.85 33.58 13.90
N ALA A 9 27.81 33.23 14.66
CA ALA A 9 27.75 31.95 15.36
C ALA A 9 28.08 30.82 14.36
N PRO A 10 28.84 29.78 14.75
CA PRO A 10 29.13 28.68 13.84
C PRO A 10 27.80 28.10 13.35
N PRO A 11 27.66 27.80 12.04
CA PRO A 11 26.44 27.19 11.53
C PRO A 11 26.20 25.91 12.33
N PHE A 12 25.02 25.79 12.95
CA PHE A 12 24.65 24.61 13.75
C PHE A 12 25.11 23.34 13.04
N GLN A 13 26.19 22.72 13.52
CA GLN A 13 26.69 21.47 12.97
C GLN A 13 25.73 20.36 13.39
N CYS A 14 24.63 20.21 12.64
CA CYS A 14 23.72 19.11 12.88
C CYS A 14 24.43 17.81 12.51
N HIS A 15 24.62 16.95 13.51
CA HIS A 15 25.23 15.65 13.31
C HIS A 15 24.31 14.78 12.44
N PHE A 16 24.87 14.04 11.48
CA PHE A 16 24.09 13.25 10.52
C PHE A 16 23.12 12.29 11.21
N ARG A 17 23.54 11.65 12.32
CA ARG A 17 22.65 10.76 13.08
C ARG A 17 21.42 11.48 13.62
N SER A 18 21.54 12.75 14.00
CA SER A 18 20.43 13.56 14.47
C SER A 18 19.44 13.83 13.33
N LEU A 19 19.93 14.20 12.13
CA LEU A 19 19.09 14.37 10.94
C LEU A 19 18.35 13.06 10.56
N LEU A 20 19.06 11.93 10.61
CA LEU A 20 18.49 10.62 10.33
C LEU A 20 17.42 10.22 11.36
N ARG A 21 17.63 10.52 12.64
CA ARG A 21 16.64 10.27 13.71
C ARG A 21 15.38 11.10 13.52
N VAL A 22 15.51 12.37 13.13
CA VAL A 22 14.37 13.23 12.78
C VAL A 22 13.59 12.64 11.61
N PHE A 23 14.29 12.21 10.55
CA PHE A 23 13.67 11.51 9.42
C PHE A 23 12.92 10.24 9.85
N GLN A 24 13.53 9.43 10.69
CA GLN A 24 12.90 8.22 11.20
C GLN A 24 11.66 8.53 12.04
N ALA A 25 11.71 9.55 12.88
CA ALA A 25 10.56 9.98 13.69
C ALA A 25 9.42 10.44 12.78
N ALA A 26 9.68 11.37 11.85
CA ALA A 26 8.68 11.84 10.88
C ALA A 26 8.09 10.70 10.02
N ALA A 27 8.93 9.76 9.60
CA ALA A 27 8.51 8.57 8.86
C ALA A 27 7.68 7.59 9.69
N SER A 28 7.88 7.55 11.01
CA SER A 28 7.16 6.64 11.90
C SER A 28 5.73 7.12 12.16
N VAL A 29 5.52 8.43 12.20
CA VAL A 29 4.19 9.05 12.30
C VAL A 29 3.54 9.32 10.95
N GLN A 30 4.20 8.96 9.84
CA GLN A 30 3.67 9.11 8.48
C GLN A 30 3.15 10.54 8.22
N VAL A 31 3.95 11.56 8.56
CA VAL A 31 3.56 12.95 8.33
C VAL A 31 3.63 13.25 6.83
N PHE A 32 2.50 13.03 6.15
CA PHE A 32 2.25 13.34 4.73
C PHE A 32 1.67 14.74 4.56
N ASN A 33 2.17 15.72 5.31
CA ASN A 33 1.72 17.09 5.14
C ASN A 33 2.47 17.72 3.96
N ARG A 34 1.77 18.19 2.92
CA ARG A 34 2.37 18.89 1.78
C ARG A 34 3.28 20.06 2.20
N ARG A 35 3.06 20.66 3.38
CA ARG A 35 3.92 21.70 3.97
C ARG A 35 5.24 21.16 4.54
N VAL A 36 5.28 19.89 4.95
CA VAL A 36 6.45 19.24 5.57
C VAL A 36 7.33 18.56 4.53
N VAL A 37 6.77 18.08 3.41
CA VAL A 37 7.53 17.40 2.35
C VAL A 37 8.71 18.22 1.80
N PRO A 38 8.62 19.56 1.60
CA PRO A 38 9.76 20.37 1.19
C PRO A 38 10.97 20.26 2.13
N TYR A 39 10.73 20.09 3.44
CA TYR A 39 11.80 19.91 4.42
C TYR A 39 12.49 18.55 4.29
N TYR A 40 11.77 17.50 3.85
CA TYR A 40 12.42 16.22 3.54
C TYR A 40 13.46 16.36 2.43
N ARG A 41 13.19 17.19 1.41
CA ARG A 41 14.19 17.49 0.37
C ARG A 41 15.43 18.16 0.96
N THR A 42 15.26 19.15 1.82
CA THR A 42 16.37 19.85 2.49
C THR A 42 17.20 18.92 3.36
N ILE A 43 16.56 18.09 4.18
CA ILE A 43 17.28 17.16 5.04
C ILE A 43 17.98 16.08 4.20
N LEU A 44 17.35 15.58 3.13
CA LEU A 44 17.98 14.62 2.22
C LEU A 44 19.18 15.24 1.49
N ALA A 45 19.09 16.50 1.06
CA ALA A 45 20.22 17.21 0.48
C ALA A 45 21.37 17.36 1.48
N ALA A 46 21.08 17.69 2.74
CA ALA A 46 22.08 17.75 3.80
C ALA A 46 22.72 16.36 4.08
N CYS A 47 21.94 15.28 4.04
CA CYS A 47 22.45 13.92 4.14
C CYS A 47 23.35 13.58 2.94
N ALA A 48 22.98 13.99 1.72
CA ALA A 48 23.71 13.69 0.48
C ALA A 48 25.15 14.20 0.49
N LEU A 49 25.38 15.36 1.12
CA LEU A 49 26.72 15.92 1.32
C LEU A 49 27.63 14.99 2.15
N LYS A 50 27.05 14.14 3.00
CA LYS A 50 27.77 13.25 3.93
C LYS A 50 27.74 11.77 3.51
N PHE A 51 27.25 11.44 2.31
CA PHE A 51 27.13 10.04 1.88
C PHE A 51 28.47 9.29 1.86
N THR A 52 29.59 9.95 1.58
CA THR A 52 30.91 9.30 1.62
C THR A 52 31.32 8.83 3.03
N GLU A 53 30.80 9.47 4.07
CA GLU A 53 31.12 9.17 5.47
C GLU A 53 30.10 8.21 6.12
N MET A 54 29.04 7.87 5.39
CA MET A 54 27.93 7.09 5.93
C MET A 54 28.23 5.59 5.90
N LYS A 55 28.01 4.94 7.05
CA LYS A 55 27.98 3.48 7.13
C LYS A 55 26.74 2.90 6.41
N PRO A 56 26.82 1.67 5.84
CA PRO A 56 25.70 0.99 5.18
C PRO A 56 24.40 0.93 6.01
N GLU A 57 24.48 0.79 7.33
CA GLU A 57 23.31 0.73 8.20
C GLU A 57 22.54 2.06 8.21
N ASN A 58 23.27 3.18 8.17
CA ASN A 58 22.66 4.50 8.12
C ASN A 58 21.93 4.73 6.79
N PHE A 59 22.46 4.18 5.69
CA PHE A 59 21.78 4.21 4.40
C PHE A 59 20.49 3.37 4.40
N CYS A 60 20.54 2.17 4.99
CA CYS A 60 19.35 1.35 5.19
C CYS A 60 18.26 2.10 5.98
N HIS A 61 18.67 2.79 7.05
CA HIS A 61 17.76 3.61 7.84
C HIS A 61 17.15 4.79 7.06
N LEU A 62 17.94 5.45 6.21
CA LEU A 62 17.46 6.54 5.36
C LEU A 62 16.45 6.02 4.33
N MET A 63 16.79 4.95 3.61
CA MET A 63 15.87 4.29 2.68
C MET A 63 14.58 3.85 3.37
N GLN A 64 14.67 3.28 4.58
CA GLN A 64 13.50 2.87 5.33
C GLN A 64 12.60 4.05 5.68
N ALA A 65 13.17 5.18 6.13
CA ALA A 65 12.40 6.39 6.42
C ALA A 65 11.69 6.91 5.17
N LEU A 66 12.41 7.03 4.05
CA LEU A 66 11.87 7.49 2.78
C LEU A 66 10.80 6.55 2.21
N SER A 67 10.99 5.23 2.34
CA SER A 67 9.99 4.23 1.90
C SER A 67 8.68 4.31 2.68
N ARG A 68 8.72 4.72 3.96
CA ARG A 68 7.52 4.94 4.79
C ARG A 68 6.82 6.26 4.43
N LEU A 69 7.60 7.28 4.08
CA LEU A 69 7.12 8.57 3.60
C LEU A 69 6.76 8.56 2.11
N GLN A 70 6.92 7.42 1.43
CA GLN A 70 6.72 7.28 -0.02
C GLN A 70 7.44 8.37 -0.81
N TYR A 71 8.60 8.81 -0.33
CA TYR A 71 9.38 9.87 -0.95
C TYR A 71 10.49 9.26 -1.79
N ARG A 72 10.32 9.31 -3.11
CA ARG A 72 11.32 8.84 -4.09
C ARG A 72 12.16 10.03 -4.54
N ASP A 73 13.48 9.88 -4.48
CA ASP A 73 14.43 10.92 -4.89
C ASP A 73 15.59 10.29 -5.66
N GLU A 74 16.06 10.99 -6.69
CA GLU A 74 17.19 10.56 -7.53
C GLU A 74 18.48 10.37 -6.74
N LYS A 75 18.67 11.11 -5.63
CA LYS A 75 19.87 11.00 -4.78
C LYS A 75 20.02 9.61 -4.17
N LEU A 76 18.94 8.84 -4.08
CA LEU A 76 18.98 7.44 -3.65
C LEU A 76 19.77 6.57 -4.62
N ILE A 77 19.81 6.93 -5.90
CA ILE A 77 20.61 6.22 -6.91
C ILE A 77 22.10 6.43 -6.62
N THR A 78 22.52 7.69 -6.37
CA THR A 78 23.89 8.02 -5.96
C THR A 78 24.30 7.31 -4.67
N MET A 79 23.38 7.20 -3.72
CA MET A 79 23.58 6.42 -2.51
C MET A 79 23.83 4.95 -2.83
N LEU A 80 22.94 4.32 -3.61
CA LEU A 80 23.06 2.91 -3.98
C LEU A 80 24.40 2.62 -4.66
N GLN A 81 24.83 3.52 -5.56
CA GLN A 81 26.14 3.45 -6.21
C GLN A 81 27.29 3.40 -5.19
N LYS A 82 27.29 4.29 -4.18
CA LYS A 82 28.34 4.33 -3.15
C LYS A 82 28.36 3.09 -2.25
N THR A 83 27.20 2.47 -2.04
CA THR A 83 27.07 1.28 -1.19
C THR A 83 27.19 -0.04 -1.94
N ALA A 84 27.35 -0.02 -3.26
CA ALA A 84 27.23 -1.19 -4.14
C ALA A 84 28.07 -2.40 -3.68
N LEU A 85 29.30 -2.16 -3.22
CA LEU A 85 30.24 -3.22 -2.83
C LEU A 85 30.10 -3.66 -1.37
N THR A 86 29.25 -3.01 -0.58
CA THR A 86 29.14 -3.26 0.87
C THR A 86 28.07 -4.29 1.22
N TRP A 87 27.11 -4.54 0.32
CA TRP A 87 25.92 -5.35 0.61
C TRP A 87 26.21 -6.80 1.04
N PRO A 88 27.22 -7.51 0.51
CA PRO A 88 27.55 -8.85 1.00
C PRO A 88 28.09 -8.88 2.44
N THR A 89 28.61 -7.75 2.93
CA THR A 89 29.27 -7.66 4.25
C THR A 89 28.34 -7.18 5.36
N VAL A 90 27.15 -6.65 5.01
CA VAL A 90 26.21 -6.16 6.02
C VAL A 90 25.45 -7.30 6.69
N PRO A 91 25.03 -7.15 7.96
CA PRO A 91 24.17 -8.14 8.60
C PRO A 91 22.89 -8.39 7.80
N HIS A 92 22.45 -9.66 7.71
CA HIS A 92 21.26 -10.07 6.97
C HIS A 92 19.99 -9.27 7.33
N LYS A 93 19.78 -8.96 8.61
CA LYS A 93 18.71 -8.04 9.07
C LYS A 93 18.74 -6.68 8.36
N ILE A 94 19.91 -6.12 8.10
CA ILE A 94 20.10 -4.84 7.41
C ILE A 94 19.88 -5.02 5.92
N LEU A 95 20.42 -6.10 5.34
CA LEU A 95 20.24 -6.49 3.94
C LEU A 95 18.76 -6.59 3.56
N VAL A 96 17.99 -7.40 4.30
CA VAL A 96 16.54 -7.58 4.08
C VAL A 96 15.78 -6.26 4.22
N LYS A 97 16.14 -5.42 5.20
CA LYS A 97 15.50 -4.10 5.37
C LYS A 97 15.83 -3.14 4.22
N ALA A 98 17.06 -3.15 3.73
CA ALA A 98 17.49 -2.33 2.61
C ALA A 98 16.75 -2.75 1.34
N ALA A 99 16.74 -4.04 1.01
CA ALA A 99 16.03 -4.59 -0.15
C ALA A 99 14.51 -4.31 -0.10
N ASN A 100 13.90 -4.48 1.07
CA ASN A 100 12.50 -4.11 1.31
C ASN A 100 12.21 -2.63 1.06
N SER A 101 13.15 -1.75 1.42
CA SER A 101 12.97 -0.31 1.26
C SER A 101 13.22 0.11 -0.19
N ALA A 102 14.23 -0.45 -0.84
CA ALA A 102 14.55 -0.20 -2.25
C ALA A 102 13.43 -0.67 -3.18
N ALA A 103 12.87 -1.87 -2.96
CA ALA A 103 11.73 -2.37 -3.74
C ALA A 103 10.49 -1.47 -3.56
N LYS A 104 10.21 -0.97 -2.35
CA LYS A 104 9.12 -0.03 -2.07
C LYS A 104 9.30 1.35 -2.68
N LEU A 105 10.54 1.74 -2.98
CA LEU A 105 10.91 3.02 -3.60
C LEU A 105 11.06 2.91 -5.13
N ASP A 106 10.67 1.76 -5.72
CA ASP A 106 10.79 1.49 -7.16
C ASP A 106 12.24 1.64 -7.66
N LEU A 107 13.19 1.20 -6.83
CA LEU A 107 14.61 1.20 -7.15
C LEU A 107 15.12 -0.15 -7.66
N ALA A 108 14.30 -1.21 -7.60
CA ALA A 108 14.72 -2.58 -7.94
C ALA A 108 15.24 -2.71 -9.39
N THR A 109 14.67 -1.95 -10.32
CA THR A 109 15.09 -1.91 -11.73
C THR A 109 16.33 -1.05 -11.98
N GLN A 110 16.78 -0.27 -11.00
CA GLN A 110 17.93 0.61 -11.14
C GLN A 110 19.23 -0.21 -11.14
N LEU A 111 20.14 0.14 -12.04
CA LEU A 111 21.44 -0.55 -12.20
C LEU A 111 22.17 -0.72 -10.86
N TRP A 112 22.22 0.35 -10.07
CA TRP A 112 22.93 0.38 -8.79
C TRP A 112 22.23 -0.38 -7.66
N CYS A 113 20.99 -0.83 -7.87
CA CYS A 113 20.29 -1.73 -6.95
C CYS A 113 20.64 -3.20 -7.19
N LYS A 114 21.20 -3.56 -8.36
CA LYS A 114 21.55 -4.95 -8.68
C LYS A 114 22.48 -5.61 -7.65
N PRO A 115 23.55 -4.96 -7.14
CA PRO A 115 24.40 -5.57 -6.13
C PRO A 115 23.65 -5.91 -4.82
N LEU A 116 22.68 -5.07 -4.42
CA LEU A 116 21.82 -5.33 -3.27
C LEU A 116 20.90 -6.55 -3.53
N ALA A 117 20.32 -6.63 -4.73
CA ALA A 117 19.49 -7.77 -5.13
C ALA A 117 20.31 -9.07 -5.16
N ILE A 118 21.49 -9.07 -5.78
CA ILE A 118 22.38 -10.23 -5.86
C ILE A 118 22.75 -10.73 -4.45
N ALA A 119 23.16 -9.83 -3.56
CA ALA A 119 23.50 -10.22 -2.17
C ALA A 119 22.30 -10.84 -1.43
N LEU A 120 21.08 -10.31 -1.64
CA LEU A 120 19.87 -10.90 -1.05
C LEU A 120 19.55 -12.27 -1.68
N CYS A 121 19.62 -12.39 -3.01
CA CYS A 121 19.35 -13.64 -3.72
C CYS A 121 20.31 -14.74 -3.28
N GLN A 122 21.59 -14.42 -3.17
CA GLN A 122 22.61 -15.33 -2.66
C GLN A 122 22.27 -15.81 -1.24
N ALA A 123 21.92 -14.89 -0.32
CA ALA A 123 21.54 -15.25 1.05
C ALA A 123 20.28 -16.12 1.13
N VAL A 124 19.35 -15.98 0.19
CA VAL A 124 18.16 -16.83 0.07
C VAL A 124 18.54 -18.22 -0.45
N CYS A 125 19.30 -18.30 -1.54
CA CYS A 125 19.70 -19.56 -2.18
C CYS A 125 20.64 -20.40 -1.30
N GLU A 126 21.60 -19.76 -0.64
CA GLU A 126 22.53 -20.42 0.30
C GLU A 126 21.89 -20.70 1.67
N ASN A 127 20.61 -20.36 1.85
CA ASN A 127 19.85 -20.58 3.08
C ASN A 127 20.46 -19.93 4.34
N THR A 128 21.20 -18.82 4.20
CA THR A 128 21.98 -18.22 5.30
C THR A 128 21.18 -17.25 6.18
N LEU A 129 20.04 -16.77 5.71
CA LEU A 129 19.12 -15.97 6.54
C LEU A 129 18.59 -16.81 7.71
N ILE A 130 18.33 -16.23 8.88
CA ILE A 130 17.54 -16.95 9.89
C ILE A 130 16.04 -16.85 9.55
N VAL A 131 15.21 -17.75 10.11
CA VAL A 131 13.75 -17.79 9.84
C VAL A 131 13.10 -16.41 10.02
N LYS A 132 13.45 -15.69 11.09
CA LYS A 132 12.92 -14.34 11.35
C LYS A 132 13.26 -13.34 10.24
N GLU A 133 14.44 -13.42 9.65
CA GLU A 133 14.87 -12.51 8.58
C GLU A 133 14.20 -12.88 7.26
N PHE A 134 14.17 -14.17 6.94
CA PHE A 134 13.46 -14.72 5.80
C PHE A 134 11.97 -14.31 5.79
N MET A 135 11.28 -14.47 6.91
CA MET A 135 9.87 -14.07 7.07
C MET A 135 9.64 -12.55 6.98
N ASN A 136 10.70 -11.74 7.11
CA ASN A 136 10.62 -10.29 6.98
C ASN A 136 10.77 -9.81 5.53
N ILE A 137 11.12 -10.68 4.59
CA ILE A 137 11.12 -10.37 3.15
C ILE A 137 9.69 -10.03 2.74
N LYS A 138 9.50 -8.85 2.15
CA LYS A 138 8.19 -8.40 1.70
C LYS A 138 7.92 -8.92 0.30
N TRP A 139 6.66 -9.22 0.01
CA TRP A 139 6.25 -9.70 -1.32
C TRP A 139 6.78 -8.82 -2.46
N ILE A 140 6.79 -7.49 -2.29
CA ILE A 140 7.26 -6.58 -3.33
C ILE A 140 8.75 -6.75 -3.63
N THR A 141 9.55 -7.14 -2.63
CA THR A 141 10.97 -7.46 -2.81
C THR A 141 11.14 -8.78 -3.53
N ALA A 142 10.41 -9.82 -3.12
CA ALA A 142 10.46 -11.10 -3.82
C ALA A 142 10.06 -10.94 -5.30
N VAL A 143 8.99 -10.21 -5.59
CA VAL A 143 8.49 -9.98 -6.95
C VAL A 143 9.46 -9.15 -7.81
N GLU A 144 10.06 -8.09 -7.25
CA GLU A 144 10.84 -7.14 -8.04
C GLU A 144 12.35 -7.46 -8.09
N MET A 145 12.88 -8.27 -7.16
CA MET A 145 14.32 -8.52 -7.05
C MET A 145 14.74 -9.97 -7.27
N PHE A 146 13.86 -10.95 -7.09
CA PHE A 146 14.25 -12.34 -7.27
C PHE A 146 14.23 -12.73 -8.73
N ASP A 147 15.30 -13.37 -9.18
CA ASP A 147 15.29 -14.16 -10.38
C ASP A 147 14.51 -15.47 -10.17
N ASP A 148 14.32 -16.22 -11.25
CA ASP A 148 13.48 -17.42 -11.25
C ASP A 148 14.06 -18.50 -10.31
N SER A 149 15.39 -18.67 -10.28
CA SER A 149 16.07 -19.62 -9.38
C SER A 149 15.90 -19.25 -7.91
N THR A 150 16.07 -17.98 -7.58
CA THR A 150 15.88 -17.46 -6.22
C THR A 150 14.44 -17.58 -5.79
N MET A 151 13.48 -17.32 -6.69
CA MET A 151 12.06 -17.49 -6.41
C MET A 151 11.71 -18.93 -6.07
N ILE A 152 12.26 -19.90 -6.82
CA ILE A 152 12.09 -21.33 -6.54
C ILE A 152 12.62 -21.66 -5.14
N ASN A 153 13.87 -21.29 -4.84
CA ASN A 153 14.49 -21.53 -3.52
C ASN A 153 13.71 -20.86 -2.38
N TYR A 154 13.23 -19.64 -2.60
CA TYR A 154 12.38 -18.92 -1.65
C TYR A 154 11.10 -19.69 -1.32
N LEU A 155 10.43 -20.26 -2.32
CA LEU A 155 9.18 -21.01 -2.11
C LEU A 155 9.41 -22.36 -1.42
N TYR A 156 10.46 -23.10 -1.81
CA TYR A 156 10.86 -24.32 -1.10
C TYR A 156 11.17 -24.05 0.37
N ARG A 157 11.89 -22.97 0.65
CA ARG A 157 12.21 -22.57 2.01
C ARG A 157 10.97 -22.14 2.79
N ALA A 158 10.03 -21.43 2.17
CA ALA A 158 8.78 -21.05 2.81
C ALA A 158 7.95 -22.26 3.23
N GLU A 159 7.96 -23.32 2.42
CA GLU A 159 7.31 -24.60 2.69
C GLU A 159 7.96 -25.31 3.89
N ALA A 160 9.29 -25.45 3.88
CA ALA A 160 10.06 -26.06 4.97
C ALA A 160 9.83 -25.35 6.31
N VAL A 161 9.88 -24.01 6.32
CA VAL A 161 9.63 -23.21 7.54
C VAL A 161 8.23 -23.46 8.12
N LYS A 162 7.21 -23.68 7.27
CA LYS A 162 5.86 -23.99 7.75
C LYS A 162 5.80 -25.38 8.40
N ARG A 163 6.48 -26.37 7.82
CA ARG A 163 6.52 -27.73 8.40
C ARG A 163 7.16 -27.73 9.78
N GLU A 164 8.26 -27.00 9.94
CA GLU A 164 9.03 -26.98 11.19
C GLU A 164 8.35 -26.22 12.33
N GLN A 165 7.58 -25.17 12.04
CA GLN A 165 7.01 -24.25 13.04
C GLN A 165 5.51 -24.46 13.32
N LEU A 166 5.03 -25.71 13.24
CA LEU A 166 3.69 -26.20 13.63
C LEU A 166 2.76 -25.12 14.24
N SER A 167 1.79 -24.67 13.43
CA SER A 167 0.55 -23.95 13.79
C SER A 167 0.51 -22.42 13.96
N ASP A 168 1.58 -21.71 14.35
CA ASP A 168 1.46 -20.26 14.66
C ASP A 168 1.79 -19.29 13.51
N LEU A 169 2.33 -19.81 12.41
CA LEU A 169 2.50 -19.06 11.16
C LEU A 169 1.15 -18.94 10.44
N ARG A 170 0.28 -18.06 10.96
CA ARG A 170 -0.77 -17.47 10.12
C ARG A 170 -0.07 -16.83 8.93
N TYR A 171 -0.22 -17.45 7.77
CA TYR A 171 0.53 -17.09 6.60
C TYR A 171 0.39 -15.61 6.29
N SER A 172 1.53 -14.99 6.02
CA SER A 172 1.51 -13.58 5.72
C SER A 172 0.84 -13.39 4.36
N ARG A 173 -0.02 -12.38 4.27
CA ARG A 173 -0.54 -11.83 3.00
C ARG A 173 0.56 -11.64 1.95
N HIS A 174 1.83 -11.50 2.38
CA HIS A 174 2.96 -11.45 1.45
C HIS A 174 3.10 -12.73 0.62
N LEU A 175 3.06 -13.91 1.22
CA LEU A 175 3.26 -15.16 0.49
C LEU A 175 2.12 -15.45 -0.49
N GLN A 176 0.89 -15.09 -0.15
CA GLN A 176 -0.26 -15.17 -1.06
C GLN A 176 -0.07 -14.28 -2.31
N VAL A 177 0.47 -13.07 -2.14
CA VAL A 177 0.76 -12.21 -3.31
C VAL A 177 1.89 -12.78 -4.15
N VAL A 178 2.91 -13.39 -3.53
CA VAL A 178 4.00 -14.06 -4.26
C VAL A 178 3.48 -15.26 -5.02
N GLU A 179 2.65 -16.12 -4.40
CA GLU A 179 1.98 -17.24 -5.07
C GLU A 179 1.20 -16.77 -6.29
N LEU A 180 0.36 -15.75 -6.13
CA LEU A 180 -0.45 -15.20 -7.21
C LEU A 180 0.45 -14.69 -8.36
N TYR A 181 1.52 -13.97 -8.02
CA TYR A 181 2.47 -13.47 -9.00
C TYR A 181 3.14 -14.60 -9.77
N VAL A 182 3.64 -15.62 -9.06
CA VAL A 182 4.31 -16.77 -9.68
C VAL A 182 3.37 -17.50 -10.64
N ARG A 183 2.13 -17.75 -10.21
CA ARG A 183 1.14 -18.42 -11.04
C ARG A 183 0.74 -17.62 -12.28
N LEU A 184 0.59 -16.30 -12.17
CA LEU A 184 0.11 -15.46 -13.28
C LEU A 184 1.22 -14.96 -14.22
N CYS A 185 2.45 -14.83 -13.71
CA CYS A 185 3.53 -14.14 -14.41
C CYS A 185 4.76 -15.03 -14.66
N LYS A 186 4.89 -16.15 -13.94
CA LYS A 186 6.06 -17.03 -13.97
C LYS A 186 5.65 -18.51 -14.02
N GLU A 187 4.57 -18.80 -14.75
CA GLU A 187 4.01 -20.15 -14.81
C GLU A 187 5.04 -21.17 -15.30
N GLU A 188 5.60 -20.96 -16.49
CA GLU A 188 6.58 -21.87 -17.08
C GLU A 188 7.93 -21.82 -16.34
N ALA A 189 8.41 -20.62 -16.04
CA ALA A 189 9.75 -20.40 -15.50
C ALA A 189 9.90 -20.82 -14.02
N VAL A 190 8.84 -20.72 -13.22
CA VAL A 190 8.91 -21.01 -11.77
C VAL A 190 7.88 -22.05 -11.38
N TRP A 191 6.59 -21.81 -11.65
CA TRP A 191 5.51 -22.67 -11.12
C TRP A 191 5.65 -24.12 -11.55
N GLN A 192 5.95 -24.38 -12.83
CA GLN A 192 6.11 -25.75 -13.34
C GLN A 192 7.31 -26.48 -12.74
N GLN A 193 8.37 -25.75 -12.35
CA GLN A 193 9.57 -26.32 -11.74
C GLN A 193 9.39 -26.70 -10.26
N LEU A 194 8.30 -26.25 -9.61
CA LEU A 194 8.00 -26.63 -8.24
C LEU A 194 7.49 -28.08 -8.17
N ASN A 195 7.91 -28.81 -7.15
CA ASN A 195 7.36 -30.13 -6.87
C ASN A 195 5.91 -30.05 -6.34
N ASP A 196 5.24 -31.20 -6.31
CA ASP A 196 3.84 -31.26 -5.91
C ASP A 196 3.60 -30.86 -4.45
N ASN A 197 4.56 -31.14 -3.56
CA ASN A 197 4.49 -30.73 -2.15
C ASN A 197 4.43 -29.20 -2.00
N VAL A 198 5.29 -28.45 -2.69
CA VAL A 198 5.27 -26.99 -2.65
C VAL A 198 4.01 -26.46 -3.34
N LYS A 199 3.59 -27.06 -4.46
CA LYS A 199 2.34 -26.67 -5.13
C LYS A 199 1.12 -26.88 -4.24
N GLU A 200 1.05 -27.99 -3.51
CA GLU A 200 0.00 -28.28 -2.54
C GLU A 200 0.02 -27.29 -1.39
N PHE A 201 1.19 -27.06 -0.79
CA PHE A 201 1.41 -26.02 0.22
C PHE A 201 0.89 -24.65 -0.24
N LEU A 202 1.21 -24.23 -1.47
CA LEU A 202 0.75 -22.97 -2.03
C LEU A 202 -0.75 -22.94 -2.33
N ARG A 203 -1.37 -24.10 -2.63
CA ARG A 203 -2.83 -24.20 -2.79
C ARG A 203 -3.54 -24.09 -1.45
N ASP A 204 -3.00 -24.70 -0.39
CA ASP A 204 -3.56 -24.63 0.96
C ASP A 204 -3.53 -23.20 1.52
N LEU A 205 -2.48 -22.42 1.19
CA LEU A 205 -2.44 -20.98 1.50
C LEU A 205 -3.69 -20.20 1.06
N ARG A 206 -4.31 -20.63 -0.04
CA ARG A 206 -5.50 -19.96 -0.60
C ARG A 206 -6.75 -20.35 0.18
N LYS A 207 -6.90 -21.65 0.50
CA LYS A 207 -8.03 -22.19 1.24
C LYS A 207 -8.07 -21.70 2.69
N ASP A 208 -6.91 -21.61 3.34
CA ASP A 208 -6.78 -21.12 4.71
C ASP A 208 -7.24 -19.65 4.85
N ASP A 209 -7.10 -18.84 3.79
CA ASP A 209 -7.53 -17.43 3.80
C ASP A 209 -9.04 -17.26 3.56
N GLU A 210 -9.62 -18.13 2.75
CA GLU A 210 -11.07 -18.19 2.54
C GLU A 210 -11.77 -18.54 3.85
N SER A 211 -11.33 -19.62 4.52
CA SER A 211 -11.90 -20.04 5.80
C SER A 211 -11.66 -19.03 6.93
N ALA A 212 -10.46 -18.45 7.03
CA ALA A 212 -10.15 -17.47 8.06
C ALA A 212 -10.91 -16.13 7.89
N GLU A 213 -11.25 -15.73 6.66
CA GLU A 213 -12.06 -14.52 6.46
C GLU A 213 -13.55 -14.80 6.67
N GLU A 214 -14.06 -15.98 6.29
CA GLU A 214 -15.42 -16.40 6.66
C GLU A 214 -15.63 -16.37 8.18
N GLU A 215 -14.68 -16.89 8.94
CA GLU A 215 -14.67 -16.81 10.41
C GLU A 215 -14.67 -15.35 10.90
N ARG A 216 -13.89 -14.47 10.26
CA ARG A 216 -13.85 -13.03 10.60
C ARG A 216 -15.15 -12.33 10.28
N GLU A 217 -15.79 -12.62 9.16
CA GLU A 217 -17.09 -12.06 8.78
C GLU A 217 -18.18 -12.52 9.75
N ARG A 218 -18.19 -13.80 10.15
CA ARG A 218 -19.09 -14.30 11.20
C ARG A 218 -18.90 -13.53 12.51
N LEU A 219 -17.66 -13.39 12.98
CA LEU A 219 -17.35 -12.63 14.20
C LEU A 219 -17.69 -11.13 14.08
N LYS A 220 -17.58 -10.53 12.89
CA LYS A 220 -17.99 -9.15 12.63
C LYS A 220 -19.51 -9.01 12.74
N GLU A 221 -20.26 -9.94 12.13
CA GLU A 221 -21.71 -9.93 12.14
C GLU A 221 -22.26 -10.17 13.55
N GLU A 222 -21.70 -11.11 14.30
CA GLU A 222 -22.04 -11.35 15.70
C GLU A 222 -21.81 -10.08 16.56
N LYS A 223 -20.69 -9.39 16.36
CA LYS A 223 -20.41 -8.12 17.05
C LYS A 223 -21.40 -7.03 16.64
N ARG A 224 -21.79 -6.97 15.36
CA ARG A 224 -22.78 -6.00 14.85
C ARG A 224 -24.14 -6.23 15.50
N LEU A 225 -24.59 -7.47 15.53
CA LEU A 225 -25.85 -7.88 16.18
C LEU A 225 -25.83 -7.60 17.69
N ALA A 226 -24.73 -7.90 18.37
CA ALA A 226 -24.57 -7.61 19.81
C ALA A 226 -24.63 -6.09 20.09
N GLU A 227 -23.98 -5.27 19.27
CA GLU A 227 -23.98 -3.82 19.43
C GLU A 227 -25.35 -3.20 19.10
N GLU A 228 -26.06 -3.74 18.11
CA GLU A 228 -27.43 -3.35 17.81
C GLU A 228 -28.39 -3.68 18.96
N LYS A 229 -28.27 -4.88 19.54
CA LYS A 229 -29.03 -5.30 20.72
C LYS A 229 -28.79 -4.35 21.90
N ARG A 230 -27.52 -4.01 22.16
CA ARG A 230 -27.13 -3.03 23.18
C ARG A 230 -27.72 -1.65 22.91
N ARG A 231 -27.72 -1.17 21.66
CA ARG A 231 -28.37 0.11 21.28
C ARG A 231 -29.88 0.09 21.53
N ARG A 232 -30.56 -1.02 21.21
CA ARG A 232 -32.00 -1.19 21.46
C ARG A 232 -32.31 -1.16 22.95
N GLU A 233 -31.49 -1.80 23.79
CA GLU A 233 -31.63 -1.77 25.25
C GLU A 233 -31.42 -0.36 25.84
N ILE A 234 -30.37 0.36 25.40
CA ILE A 234 -30.13 1.75 25.80
C ILE A 234 -31.31 2.65 25.40
N ASN A 235 -31.85 2.47 24.20
CA ASN A 235 -33.01 3.23 23.74
C ASN A 235 -34.28 2.90 24.53
N LYS A 236 -34.50 1.63 24.90
CA LYS A 236 -35.61 1.23 25.80
C LYS A 236 -35.46 1.88 27.17
N TYR A 237 -34.25 1.88 27.74
CA TYR A 237 -33.95 2.51 29.03
C TYR A 237 -34.17 4.03 28.98
N ARG A 238 -33.68 4.71 27.93
CA ARG A 238 -33.94 6.14 27.70
C ARG A 238 -35.43 6.48 27.57
N LYS A 239 -36.21 5.65 26.87
CA LYS A 239 -37.67 5.83 26.75
C LYS A 239 -38.37 5.65 28.10
N ARG A 240 -37.92 4.71 28.94
CA ARG A 240 -38.44 4.52 30.31
C ARG A 240 -38.09 5.70 31.22
N LEU A 241 -36.86 6.20 31.16
CA LEU A 241 -36.42 7.42 31.87
C LEU A 241 -37.27 8.64 31.50
N LYS A 242 -37.53 8.86 30.21
CA LYS A 242 -38.43 9.93 29.75
C LYS A 242 -39.88 9.77 30.21
N LYS A 243 -40.34 8.53 30.45
CA LYS A 243 -41.71 8.22 30.86
C LYS A 243 -41.91 8.35 32.38
N TYR A 244 -40.88 8.11 33.18
CA TYR A 244 -40.96 8.09 34.65
C TYR A 244 -40.21 9.23 35.35
N GLY A 245 -39.73 10.23 34.59
CA GLY A 245 -39.34 11.53 35.13
C GLY A 245 -38.30 11.46 36.25
N GLU A 246 -37.07 11.08 35.93
CA GLU A 246 -35.90 11.43 36.75
C GLU A 246 -34.72 11.79 35.86
N ASP A 247 -34.08 12.91 36.22
CA ASP A 247 -32.97 13.54 35.53
C ASP A 247 -31.73 12.64 35.48
N ALA A 248 -31.44 12.09 34.29
CA ALA A 248 -30.17 11.42 34.02
C ALA A 248 -29.39 12.18 32.94
N ARG A 249 -28.34 12.90 33.37
CA ARG A 249 -27.29 13.42 32.47
C ARG A 249 -26.58 12.25 31.78
N PRO A 250 -26.40 12.26 30.45
CA PRO A 250 -25.56 11.26 29.81
C PRO A 250 -24.08 11.70 29.88
N LEU A 251 -23.28 11.01 30.68
CA LEU A 251 -21.83 10.99 30.54
C LEU A 251 -21.43 10.06 29.37
N ALA A 252 -20.33 10.44 28.72
CA ALA A 252 -19.61 9.78 27.63
C ALA A 252 -20.03 10.17 26.20
N ALA A 253 -19.28 11.15 25.67
CA ALA A 253 -19.11 11.41 24.25
C ALA A 253 -18.84 10.11 23.49
N LYS A 254 -19.67 9.84 22.49
CA LYS A 254 -19.42 8.81 21.48
C LYS A 254 -18.11 9.12 20.80
N LYS A 255 -17.10 8.24 20.94
CA LYS A 255 -16.14 8.05 19.85
C LYS A 255 -16.97 7.62 18.64
N THR A 256 -17.06 8.48 17.63
CA THR A 256 -17.54 8.13 16.30
C THR A 256 -16.61 7.06 15.76
N LYS A 257 -16.99 5.81 16.01
CA LYS A 257 -16.32 4.63 15.47
C LYS A 257 -16.78 4.57 14.03
N THR A 258 -15.87 4.84 13.10
CA THR A 258 -16.10 4.64 11.67
C THR A 258 -16.44 3.17 11.47
N GLU A 259 -17.71 2.85 11.22
CA GLU A 259 -18.07 1.58 10.59
C GLU A 259 -17.24 1.50 9.31
N ARG A 260 -16.31 0.54 9.25
CA ARG A 260 -15.61 0.23 8.01
C ARG A 260 -16.64 -0.40 7.09
N LEU A 261 -17.31 0.45 6.32
CA LEU A 261 -18.03 0.03 5.11
C LEU A 261 -17.06 -0.75 4.20
N PRO A 262 -17.56 -1.54 3.24
CA PRO A 262 -16.72 -2.20 2.21
C PRO A 262 -15.85 -1.22 1.40
N MET A 263 -16.03 0.09 1.61
CA MET A 263 -15.28 1.17 0.99
C MET A 263 -13.89 1.32 1.61
N SER A 264 -12.87 1.31 0.76
CA SER A 264 -11.46 1.42 1.14
C SER A 264 -11.07 2.78 1.72
N CYS A 265 -11.78 3.85 1.34
CA CYS A 265 -11.59 5.22 1.84
C CYS A 265 -12.81 6.13 1.54
N PRO A 266 -12.88 7.36 2.08
CA PRO A 266 -13.94 8.32 1.72
C PRO A 266 -14.02 8.60 0.21
N PHE A 267 -12.87 8.68 -0.46
CA PHE A 267 -12.78 8.84 -1.91
C PHE A 267 -13.44 7.68 -2.67
N HIS A 268 -13.24 6.43 -2.23
CA HIS A 268 -13.95 5.27 -2.78
C HIS A 268 -15.46 5.44 -2.64
N ARG A 269 -15.95 5.85 -1.46
CA ARG A 269 -17.38 6.06 -1.22
C ARG A 269 -17.98 7.04 -2.22
N GLU A 270 -17.33 8.19 -2.39
CA GLU A 270 -17.81 9.27 -3.25
C GLU A 270 -17.91 8.84 -4.73
N VAL A 271 -16.90 8.14 -5.24
CA VAL A 271 -16.91 7.61 -6.62
C VAL A 271 -18.01 6.57 -6.80
N SER A 272 -18.16 5.66 -5.84
CA SER A 272 -19.16 4.60 -5.88
C SER A 272 -20.59 5.14 -5.84
N GLU A 273 -20.88 6.08 -4.92
CA GLU A 273 -22.17 6.76 -4.84
C GLU A 273 -22.51 7.50 -6.14
N LEU A 274 -21.54 8.20 -6.74
CA LEU A 274 -21.74 8.90 -8.01
C LEU A 274 -22.06 7.92 -9.14
N LEU A 275 -21.29 6.84 -9.28
CA LEU A 275 -21.53 5.83 -10.33
C LEU A 275 -22.86 5.07 -10.12
N SER A 276 -23.21 4.77 -8.88
CA SER A 276 -24.52 4.17 -8.55
C SER A 276 -25.68 5.13 -8.85
N SER A 277 -25.52 6.43 -8.57
CA SER A 277 -26.52 7.45 -8.94
C SER A 277 -26.69 7.58 -10.46
N ALA A 278 -25.65 7.29 -11.22
CA ALA A 278 -25.67 7.19 -12.68
C ALA A 278 -26.18 5.81 -13.18
N GLY A 279 -26.72 4.97 -12.31
CA GLY A 279 -27.37 3.71 -12.70
C GLY A 279 -26.44 2.50 -12.87
N LEU A 280 -25.15 2.62 -12.53
CA LEU A 280 -24.25 1.46 -12.53
C LEU A 280 -24.44 0.60 -11.28
N GLN A 281 -24.75 -0.67 -11.49
CA GLN A 281 -24.82 -1.67 -10.42
C GLN A 281 -23.42 -2.23 -10.16
N LEU A 282 -22.80 -1.76 -9.07
CA LEU A 282 -21.43 -2.11 -8.69
C LEU A 282 -21.42 -2.96 -7.42
N MET A 283 -20.55 -3.97 -7.41
CA MET A 283 -20.20 -4.72 -6.20
C MET A 283 -18.97 -4.08 -5.57
N ASN A 284 -19.14 -3.49 -4.38
CA ASN A 284 -18.03 -2.90 -3.65
C ASN A 284 -17.28 -3.97 -2.83
N GLY A 285 -15.95 -3.92 -2.80
CA GLY A 285 -15.14 -4.76 -1.91
C GLY A 285 -15.00 -6.22 -2.35
N LEU A 286 -15.21 -6.54 -3.63
CA LEU A 286 -15.12 -7.91 -4.14
C LEU A 286 -13.75 -8.53 -3.85
N LYS A 287 -13.71 -9.70 -3.21
CA LYS A 287 -12.46 -10.45 -2.99
C LYS A 287 -12.05 -11.16 -4.28
N ALA A 288 -10.81 -10.93 -4.71
CA ALA A 288 -10.16 -11.61 -5.84
C ALA A 288 -8.74 -12.02 -5.42
N GLY A 289 -8.60 -13.29 -5.01
CA GLY A 289 -7.39 -13.81 -4.39
C GLY A 289 -6.99 -12.99 -3.14
N PRO A 290 -5.74 -12.50 -3.03
CA PRO A 290 -5.26 -11.73 -1.87
C PRO A 290 -5.70 -10.24 -1.89
N PHE A 291 -6.55 -9.85 -2.83
CA PHE A 291 -6.98 -8.48 -3.04
C PHE A 291 -8.47 -8.32 -2.78
N ASN A 292 -8.83 -7.21 -2.14
CA ASN A 292 -10.21 -6.72 -2.13
C ASN A 292 -10.24 -5.60 -3.16
N LEU A 293 -11.00 -5.79 -4.22
CA LEU A 293 -11.19 -4.85 -5.32
C LEU A 293 -12.14 -3.74 -4.84
N ASP A 294 -11.93 -2.51 -5.29
CA ASP A 294 -12.76 -1.39 -4.85
C ASP A 294 -14.19 -1.54 -5.38
N MET A 295 -14.39 -1.42 -6.69
CA MET A 295 -15.69 -1.55 -7.35
C MET A 295 -15.60 -2.55 -8.50
N PHE A 296 -16.53 -3.50 -8.56
CA PHE A 296 -16.62 -4.48 -9.63
C PHE A 296 -17.96 -4.40 -10.37
N HIS A 297 -17.89 -4.35 -11.69
CA HIS A 297 -19.03 -4.44 -12.59
C HIS A 297 -19.00 -5.81 -13.30
N GLY A 298 -19.87 -6.72 -12.84
CA GLY A 298 -19.97 -8.09 -13.32
C GLY A 298 -20.18 -8.24 -14.82
N PRO A 299 -21.17 -7.56 -15.43
CA PRO A 299 -21.50 -7.75 -16.85
C PRO A 299 -20.35 -7.51 -17.82
N THR A 300 -19.40 -6.65 -17.45
CA THR A 300 -18.26 -6.28 -18.32
C THR A 300 -16.92 -6.72 -17.73
N ASN A 301 -16.94 -7.56 -16.69
CA ASN A 301 -15.77 -8.00 -15.95
C ASN A 301 -14.81 -6.84 -15.61
N THR A 302 -15.36 -5.70 -15.22
CA THR A 302 -14.60 -4.44 -15.07
C THR A 302 -14.41 -4.09 -13.61
N VAL A 303 -13.17 -3.82 -13.22
CA VAL A 303 -12.80 -3.29 -11.91
C VAL A 303 -12.50 -1.81 -12.06
N ILE A 304 -13.14 -0.99 -11.23
CA ILE A 304 -12.84 0.42 -11.08
C ILE A 304 -12.08 0.55 -9.75
N GLU A 305 -10.78 0.80 -9.80
CA GLU A 305 -9.99 1.10 -8.61
C GLU A 305 -9.87 2.60 -8.42
N VAL A 306 -10.15 3.06 -7.20
CA VAL A 306 -9.76 4.41 -6.80
C VAL A 306 -8.31 4.39 -6.36
N CYS A 307 -7.53 5.35 -6.84
CA CYS A 307 -6.14 5.50 -6.45
C CYS A 307 -6.01 6.70 -5.51
N PRO A 308 -6.17 6.52 -4.18
CA PRO A 308 -5.96 7.58 -3.19
C PRO A 308 -4.49 7.99 -3.09
N GLU A 309 -4.22 9.10 -2.38
CA GLU A 309 -2.88 9.71 -2.27
C GLU A 309 -1.76 8.74 -1.89
N TRP A 310 -2.01 7.84 -0.93
CA TRP A 310 -1.03 6.84 -0.49
C TRP A 310 -0.67 5.78 -1.55
N GLN A 311 -1.35 5.73 -2.69
CA GLN A 311 -0.95 4.86 -3.79
C GLN A 311 0.15 5.44 -4.68
N PHE A 312 0.52 6.70 -4.48
CA PHE A 312 1.52 7.43 -5.26
C PHE A 312 2.75 7.75 -4.43
N TYR A 313 3.88 7.98 -5.09
CA TYR A 313 5.01 8.63 -4.42
C TYR A 313 4.68 10.09 -4.13
N ALA A 314 5.07 10.55 -2.95
CA ALA A 314 4.80 11.90 -2.47
C ALA A 314 5.23 12.96 -3.50
N ASN A 315 4.35 13.93 -3.77
CA ASN A 315 4.54 15.00 -4.76
C ASN A 315 4.77 14.50 -6.21
N THR A 316 4.28 13.31 -6.56
CA THR A 316 4.35 12.81 -7.94
C THR A 316 3.01 12.26 -8.41
N THR A 317 2.89 12.07 -9.72
CA THR A 317 1.81 11.28 -10.35
C THR A 317 2.21 9.81 -10.54
N HIS A 318 3.39 9.41 -10.07
CA HIS A 318 3.90 8.04 -10.20
C HIS A 318 3.32 7.16 -9.09
N LEU A 319 2.71 6.05 -9.49
CA LEU A 319 2.26 5.01 -8.57
C LEU A 319 3.46 4.41 -7.82
N THR A 320 3.23 4.04 -6.56
CA THR A 320 4.19 3.21 -5.82
C THR A 320 4.36 1.85 -6.49
N SER A 321 5.52 1.21 -6.31
CA SER A 321 5.76 -0.13 -6.86
C SER A 321 4.70 -1.15 -6.44
N ARG A 322 4.20 -1.03 -5.19
CA ARG A 322 3.10 -1.87 -4.68
C ARG A 322 1.80 -1.67 -5.45
N SER A 323 1.41 -0.42 -5.71
CA SER A 323 0.19 -0.12 -6.47
C SER A 323 0.34 -0.54 -7.93
N ARG A 324 1.51 -0.28 -8.54
CA ARG A 324 1.84 -0.72 -9.91
C ARG A 324 1.69 -2.24 -10.06
N VAL A 325 2.35 -3.02 -9.20
CA VAL A 325 2.29 -4.48 -9.25
C VAL A 325 0.89 -4.99 -8.93
N ARG A 326 0.17 -4.38 -7.98
CA ARG A 326 -1.25 -4.70 -7.73
C ARG A 326 -2.10 -4.55 -8.99
N HIS A 327 -2.03 -3.39 -9.66
CA HIS A 327 -2.81 -3.14 -10.86
C HIS A 327 -2.44 -4.10 -12.01
N MET A 328 -1.15 -4.41 -12.15
CA MET A 328 -0.67 -5.42 -13.10
C MET A 328 -1.27 -6.80 -12.80
N LEU A 329 -1.25 -7.25 -11.54
CA LEU A 329 -1.81 -8.54 -11.14
C LEU A 329 -3.32 -8.59 -11.34
N ILE A 330 -4.05 -7.52 -11.04
CA ILE A 330 -5.50 -7.43 -11.30
C ILE A 330 -5.79 -7.63 -12.80
N ARG A 331 -5.04 -6.97 -13.69
CA ARG A 331 -5.18 -7.19 -15.13
C ARG A 331 -4.83 -8.62 -15.54
N LYS A 332 -3.76 -9.20 -14.97
CA LYS A 332 -3.34 -10.58 -15.24
C LYS A 332 -4.33 -11.63 -14.73
N MET A 333 -5.16 -11.30 -13.74
CA MET A 333 -6.30 -12.13 -13.33
C MET A 333 -7.46 -12.12 -14.34
N GLY A 334 -7.38 -11.31 -15.40
CA GLY A 334 -8.38 -11.23 -16.47
C GLY A 334 -9.38 -10.08 -16.33
N PHE A 335 -9.24 -9.22 -15.32
CA PHE A 335 -10.14 -8.08 -15.13
C PHE A 335 -9.82 -6.91 -16.06
N ASN A 336 -10.86 -6.25 -16.58
CA ASN A 336 -10.75 -4.95 -17.22
C ASN A 336 -10.55 -3.88 -16.13
N LEU A 337 -9.34 -3.33 -16.00
CA LEU A 337 -9.02 -2.39 -14.91
C LEU A 337 -9.06 -0.93 -15.35
N ALA A 338 -10.00 -0.17 -14.80
CA ALA A 338 -10.09 1.28 -14.87
C ALA A 338 -9.57 1.91 -13.57
N LEU A 339 -8.82 3.01 -13.67
CA LEU A 339 -8.20 3.68 -12.52
C LEU A 339 -8.76 5.09 -12.37
N VAL A 340 -9.11 5.48 -11.16
CA VAL A 340 -9.57 6.84 -10.81
C VAL A 340 -8.56 7.49 -9.87
N PRO A 341 -7.60 8.29 -10.38
CA PRO A 341 -6.56 8.91 -9.57
C PRO A 341 -7.07 10.08 -8.73
N PHE A 342 -6.65 10.16 -7.47
CA PHE A 342 -7.06 11.23 -6.56
C PHE A 342 -6.64 12.62 -7.05
N GLN A 343 -5.48 12.75 -7.73
CA GLN A 343 -4.99 14.03 -8.22
C GLN A 343 -6.01 14.67 -9.18
N THR A 344 -6.55 13.85 -10.08
CA THR A 344 -7.59 14.30 -11.02
C THR A 344 -8.90 14.55 -10.29
N TRP A 345 -9.30 13.65 -9.40
CA TRP A 345 -10.54 13.81 -8.63
C TRP A 345 -10.59 15.08 -7.78
N GLU A 346 -9.49 15.43 -7.10
CA GLU A 346 -9.37 16.64 -6.29
C GLU A 346 -9.41 17.92 -7.15
N SER A 347 -8.95 17.85 -8.40
CA SER A 347 -9.00 18.99 -9.33
C SER A 347 -10.41 19.34 -9.83
N LEU A 348 -11.36 18.41 -9.66
CA LEU A 348 -12.74 18.57 -10.11
C LEU A 348 -13.61 19.02 -8.92
N SER A 349 -14.12 20.26 -8.98
CA SER A 349 -14.87 20.89 -7.89
C SER A 349 -16.36 20.57 -7.87
N ILE A 350 -16.95 20.18 -9.02
CA ILE A 350 -18.39 19.99 -9.19
C ILE A 350 -18.71 18.53 -9.53
N ALA A 351 -19.80 17.99 -8.99
CA ALA A 351 -20.22 16.61 -9.24
C ALA A 351 -20.48 16.31 -10.73
N ASP A 352 -21.09 17.26 -11.46
CA ASP A 352 -21.31 17.17 -12.92
C ASP A 352 -19.98 17.00 -13.68
N ASP A 353 -18.93 17.75 -13.30
CA ASP A 353 -17.61 17.66 -13.94
C ASP A 353 -16.96 16.30 -13.67
N ARG A 354 -17.13 15.77 -12.45
CA ARG A 354 -16.63 14.44 -12.07
C ARG A 354 -17.31 13.34 -12.84
N LEU A 355 -18.62 13.43 -13.02
CA LEU A 355 -19.37 12.46 -13.79
C LEU A 355 -19.04 12.54 -15.27
N SER A 356 -18.95 13.76 -15.82
CA SER A 356 -18.48 13.98 -17.20
C SER A 356 -17.08 13.41 -17.43
N TRP A 357 -16.18 13.61 -16.46
CA TRP A 357 -14.84 13.03 -16.51
C TRP A 357 -14.89 11.50 -16.48
N LEU A 358 -15.66 10.89 -15.57
CA LEU A 358 -15.84 9.44 -15.48
C LEU A 358 -16.41 8.86 -16.79
N SER A 359 -17.42 9.49 -17.39
CA SER A 359 -18.00 9.06 -18.66
C SER A 359 -17.01 9.05 -19.82
N ARG A 360 -16.02 9.95 -19.81
CA ARG A 360 -14.96 10.01 -20.84
C ARG A 360 -13.83 9.00 -20.62
N HIS A 361 -13.54 8.65 -19.36
CA HIS A 361 -12.33 7.90 -18.99
C HIS A 361 -12.61 6.45 -18.56
N LEU A 362 -13.84 6.14 -18.15
CA LEU A 362 -14.27 4.77 -17.97
C LEU A 362 -14.44 4.09 -19.34
N PRO A 363 -14.17 2.78 -19.44
CA PRO A 363 -14.39 2.05 -20.68
C PRO A 363 -15.78 2.25 -21.25
N ARG A 364 -15.91 2.48 -22.56
CA ARG A 364 -17.20 2.80 -23.23
C ARG A 364 -18.31 1.76 -23.01
N HIS A 365 -17.93 0.52 -22.70
CA HIS A 365 -18.88 -0.55 -22.37
C HIS A 365 -19.54 -0.38 -20.99
N LEU A 366 -18.96 0.43 -20.11
CA LEU A 366 -19.65 0.96 -18.94
C LEU A 366 -20.54 2.11 -19.43
N ARG A 367 -21.74 1.76 -19.89
CA ARG A 367 -22.74 2.75 -20.31
C ARG A 367 -23.19 3.56 -19.09
N LEU A 368 -22.51 4.68 -18.85
CA LEU A 368 -23.08 5.75 -18.05
C LEU A 368 -24.15 6.41 -18.93
N PRO A 369 -25.39 6.61 -18.44
CA PRO A 369 -26.41 7.36 -19.16
C PRO A 369 -25.81 8.69 -19.62
N GLU A 370 -26.08 9.07 -20.87
CA GLU A 370 -25.66 10.34 -21.43
C GLU A 370 -26.30 11.48 -20.61
N LEU A 371 -25.60 11.97 -19.59
CA LEU A 371 -25.97 13.19 -18.87
C LEU A 371 -25.61 14.47 -19.64
N ILE A 372 -25.40 14.34 -20.96
CA ILE A 372 -25.04 15.44 -21.85
C ILE A 372 -25.94 15.36 -23.08
N GLN A 373 -27.22 15.71 -22.91
CA GLN A 373 -28.07 16.16 -24.03
C GLN A 373 -29.32 16.99 -23.63
N GLU A 374 -29.47 17.39 -22.37
CA GLU A 374 -30.56 18.32 -21.96
C GLU A 374 -30.13 19.80 -21.80
N ARG A 375 -28.83 20.12 -21.89
CA ARG A 375 -28.38 21.53 -21.77
C ARG A 375 -28.31 22.28 -23.10
N ASP A 376 -28.14 21.60 -24.24
CA ASP A 376 -28.16 22.26 -25.56
C ASP A 376 -29.59 22.51 -26.06
N THR A 377 -30.53 21.59 -25.78
CA THR A 377 -31.95 21.76 -26.14
C THR A 377 -32.65 22.88 -25.37
N ARG A 378 -32.21 23.22 -24.15
CA ARG A 378 -32.76 24.37 -23.39
C ARG A 378 -32.15 25.72 -23.76
N ARG A 379 -31.00 25.75 -24.45
CA ARG A 379 -30.43 27.00 -24.99
C ARG A 379 -30.97 27.31 -26.39
N GLU A 380 -31.31 26.29 -27.17
CA GLU A 380 -31.97 26.49 -28.47
C GLU A 380 -33.48 26.76 -28.33
N ALA A 381 -34.15 26.28 -27.27
CA ALA A 381 -35.55 26.62 -27.00
C ALA A 381 -35.75 27.99 -26.31
N ALA A 382 -34.67 28.73 -26.06
CA ALA A 382 -34.67 30.06 -25.42
C ALA A 382 -34.05 31.16 -26.29
N CYS A 383 -33.81 30.88 -27.58
CA CYS A 383 -33.43 31.87 -28.60
C CYS A 383 -34.59 32.13 -29.56
#